data_AF-A0A2N5K522-F1
#
_entry.id   AF-A0A2N5K522-F1
#
_cell.length_a   1.000
_cell.length_b   1.000
_cell.length_c   1.000
_cell.angle_alpha   90.00
_cell.angle_beta   90.00
_cell.angle_gamma   90.00
#
_symmetry.space_group_name_H-M   'P 1'
#
loop_
_entity.id
_entity.type
_entity.pdbx_description
1 polymer ?
#
loop_
_entity_poly.entity_id
_entity_poly.type
_entity_poly.pdbx_seq_one_letter_code
_entity_poly.pdbx_strand_id
1 'polypeptide(L)'
;MGLSKQHLKRRRSTRPLISASPPKPRLRGWSHAIAAFGALAVTVGLLLQTHNDLVRFASVLIFGLTMIALYGTSAAYHIGNWHGRRHTILRAVDHANIFLLIAGTYTP
;
A
#
# COMPACT_ATOMS: atom_id res chain seq x y z
N MET A 1 -13.07 -44.90 54.29
CA MET A 1 -11.63 -44.60 54.17
C MET A 1 -11.43 -43.82 52.86
N GLY A 2 -11.50 -42.49 52.96
CA GLY A 2 -11.47 -41.57 51.83
C GLY A 2 -10.09 -40.99 51.62
N LEU A 3 -9.59 -41.09 50.38
CA LEU A 3 -8.41 -40.42 49.85
C LEU A 3 -8.63 -40.33 48.33
N SER A 4 -8.22 -39.35 47.55
CA SER A 4 -7.67 -38.02 47.74
C SER A 4 -7.31 -37.57 46.30
N LYS A 5 -7.35 -36.26 46.03
CA LYS A 5 -6.68 -35.57 44.90
C LYS A 5 -7.34 -35.77 43.53
N GLN A 6 -8.30 -34.93 43.13
CA GLN A 6 -8.02 -33.56 42.67
C GLN A 6 -6.68 -33.42 41.92
N HIS A 7 -6.45 -34.25 40.89
CA HIS A 7 -5.38 -34.02 39.93
C HIS A 7 -5.85 -33.16 38.76
N LEU A 8 -5.73 -31.86 38.99
CA LEU A 8 -5.16 -30.91 38.03
C LEU A 8 -5.86 -30.77 36.67
N LYS A 9 -7.15 -30.42 36.67
CA LYS A 9 -7.71 -29.63 35.56
C LYS A 9 -7.21 -28.18 35.69
N ARG A 10 -5.92 -27.95 35.47
CA ARG A 10 -5.38 -26.61 35.16
C ARG A 10 -5.92 -26.23 33.79
N ARG A 11 -7.20 -25.84 33.73
CA ARG A 11 -7.69 -24.92 32.71
C ARG A 11 -6.84 -23.67 32.88
N ARG A 12 -5.77 -23.54 32.10
CA ARG A 12 -5.19 -22.23 31.83
C ARG A 12 -6.30 -21.44 31.16
N SER A 13 -7.06 -20.71 31.97
CA SER A 13 -7.87 -19.60 31.51
C SER A 13 -6.86 -18.54 31.05
N THR A 14 -6.31 -18.71 29.86
CA THR A 14 -5.72 -17.61 29.13
C THR A 14 -6.90 -16.76 28.69
N ARG A 15 -7.40 -15.92 29.60
CA ARG A 15 -8.18 -14.75 29.19
C ARG A 15 -7.35 -14.09 28.08
N PRO A 16 -7.89 -13.90 26.87
CA PRO A 16 -7.19 -13.07 25.91
C PRO A 16 -7.08 -11.71 26.57
N LEU A 17 -5.85 -11.32 26.93
CA LEU A 17 -5.55 -9.93 27.24
C LEU A 17 -6.05 -9.18 26.02
N ILE A 18 -6.98 -8.24 26.20
CA ILE A 18 -7.46 -7.38 25.12
C ILE A 18 -6.22 -6.71 24.54
N SER A 19 -5.66 -7.26 23.47
CA SER A 19 -4.53 -6.67 22.79
C SER A 19 -5.13 -5.56 21.95
N ALA A 20 -5.08 -4.34 22.47
CA ALA A 20 -5.31 -3.17 21.66
C ALA A 20 -4.47 -3.32 20.39
N SER A 21 -5.12 -3.28 19.22
CA SER A 21 -4.39 -3.40 17.96
C SER A 21 -3.37 -2.27 17.87
N PRO A 22 -2.14 -2.54 17.41
CA PRO A 22 -1.12 -1.51 17.34
C PRO A 22 -1.60 -0.36 16.42
N PRO A 23 -1.23 0.89 16.73
CA PRO A 23 -1.63 2.05 15.94
C PRO A 23 -1.13 1.91 14.50
N LYS A 24 -1.91 2.42 13.54
CA LYS A 24 -1.60 2.33 12.11
C LYS A 24 -0.24 3.03 11.82
N PRO A 25 0.69 2.36 11.11
CA PRO A 25 2.00 2.93 10.81
C PRO A 25 1.87 4.11 9.82
N ARG A 26 2.28 5.30 10.26
CA ARG A 26 2.10 6.56 9.51
C ARG A 26 3.13 6.76 8.38
N LEU A 27 4.36 6.29 8.60
CA LEU A 27 5.49 6.55 7.68
C LEU A 27 5.24 6.04 6.26
N ARG A 28 4.60 4.88 6.13
CA ARG A 28 4.29 4.27 4.83
C ARG A 28 3.38 5.15 3.97
N GLY A 29 2.35 5.75 4.58
CA GLY A 29 1.45 6.65 3.87
C GLY A 29 2.14 7.94 3.43
N TRP A 30 2.89 8.58 4.34
CA TRP A 30 3.54 9.86 4.05
C TRP A 30 4.72 9.76 3.09
N SER A 31 5.53 8.70 3.18
CA SER A 31 6.59 8.45 2.20
C SER A 31 6.03 8.26 0.80
N HIS A 32 4.91 7.54 0.66
CA HIS A 32 4.25 7.35 -0.63
C HIS A 32 3.61 8.65 -1.13
N ALA A 33 3.08 9.51 -0.25
CA ALA A 33 2.57 10.82 -0.65
C ALA A 33 3.69 11.69 -1.24
N ILE A 34 4.84 11.76 -0.58
CA ILE A 34 6.02 12.48 -1.10
C ILE A 34 6.46 11.89 -2.45
N ALA A 35 6.52 10.57 -2.56
CA ALA A 35 6.87 9.89 -3.81
C ALA A 35 5.86 10.18 -4.93
N ALA A 36 4.56 10.29 -4.64
CA ALA A 36 3.54 10.61 -5.63
C ALA A 36 3.73 12.02 -6.22
N PHE A 37 4.02 13.02 -5.38
CA PHE A 37 4.33 14.36 -5.85
C PHE A 37 5.65 14.42 -6.64
N GLY A 38 6.67 13.69 -6.18
CA GLY A 38 7.93 13.55 -6.91
C GLY A 38 7.73 12.89 -8.28
N ALA A 39 6.96 11.80 -8.34
CA ALA A 39 6.61 11.10 -9.56
C ALA A 39 5.89 12.03 -10.55
N LEU A 40 4.92 12.81 -10.07
CA LEU A 40 4.21 13.80 -10.90
C LEU A 40 5.18 14.85 -11.45
N ALA A 41 6.01 15.46 -10.59
CA ALA A 41 6.94 16.51 -10.99
C ALA A 41 7.96 16.01 -12.03
N VAL A 42 8.57 14.84 -11.79
CA VAL A 42 9.54 14.23 -12.71
C VAL A 42 8.87 13.82 -14.02
N THR A 43 7.68 13.21 -13.98
CA THR A 43 6.94 12.82 -15.19
C THR A 43 6.65 14.04 -16.06
N VAL A 44 6.10 15.11 -15.48
CA VAL A 44 5.84 16.35 -16.22
C VAL A 44 7.14 16.93 -16.79
N GLY A 45 8.21 16.98 -16.01
CA GLY A 45 9.51 17.48 -16.46
C GLY A 45 10.10 16.68 -17.63
N LEU A 46 9.92 15.35 -17.63
CA LEU A 46 10.38 14.49 -18.72
C LEU A 46 9.50 14.62 -19.96
N LEU A 47 8.16 14.71 -19.81
CA LEU A 47 7.26 14.92 -20.95
C LEU A 47 7.56 16.22 -21.70
N LEU A 48 7.92 17.29 -20.96
CA LEU A 48 8.35 18.54 -21.57
C LEU A 48 9.65 18.39 -22.37
N GLN A 49 10.56 17.50 -21.97
CA GLN A 49 11.82 17.25 -22.67
C GLN A 49 11.67 16.31 -23.87
N THR A 50 10.71 15.39 -23.82
CA THR A 50 10.54 14.35 -24.85
C THR A 50 9.48 14.68 -25.90
N HIS A 51 8.87 15.87 -25.88
CA HIS A 51 7.76 16.25 -26.77
C HIS A 51 8.03 16.10 -28.28
N ASN A 52 9.30 16.13 -28.72
CA ASN A 52 9.68 15.96 -30.13
C ASN A 52 9.98 14.50 -30.53
N ASP A 53 9.94 13.56 -29.58
CA ASP A 53 10.16 12.13 -29.80
C ASP A 53 8.94 11.37 -29.27
N LEU A 54 8.06 10.97 -30.19
CA LEU A 54 6.79 10.34 -29.84
C LEU A 54 6.96 9.03 -29.06
N VAL A 55 8.00 8.25 -29.37
CA VAL A 55 8.25 6.97 -28.69
C VAL A 55 8.66 7.23 -27.25
N ARG A 56 9.65 8.11 -27.04
CA ARG A 56 10.08 8.49 -25.69
C ARG A 56 8.97 9.16 -24.90
N PHE A 57 8.18 10.01 -25.54
CA PHE A 57 7.04 10.66 -24.90
C PHE A 57 6.02 9.64 -24.41
N ALA A 58 5.62 8.70 -25.27
CA ALA A 58 4.67 7.65 -24.91
C ALA A 58 5.18 6.78 -23.76
N SER A 59 6.45 6.39 -23.78
CA SER A 59 7.05 5.56 -22.73
C SER A 59 7.15 6.29 -21.39
N VAL A 60 7.60 7.55 -21.40
CA VAL A 60 7.60 8.41 -20.19
C VAL A 60 6.17 8.57 -19.66
N LEU A 61 5.19 8.75 -20.54
CA LEU A 61 3.79 8.90 -20.13
C LEU A 61 3.26 7.65 -19.45
N ILE A 62 3.48 6.46 -20.04
CA ILE A 62 2.98 5.20 -19.47
C ILE A 62 3.69 4.87 -18.15
N PHE A 63 5.02 4.96 -18.12
CA PHE A 63 5.79 4.74 -16.90
C PHE A 63 5.39 5.76 -15.81
N GLY A 64 5.31 7.04 -16.14
CA GLY A 64 4.94 8.10 -15.21
C GLY A 64 3.54 7.93 -14.64
N LEU A 65 2.53 7.63 -15.48
CA LEU A 65 1.15 7.41 -15.02
C LEU A 65 1.03 6.19 -14.11
N THR A 66 1.71 5.08 -14.42
CA THR A 66 1.69 3.89 -13.56
C THR A 66 2.38 4.15 -12.22
N MET A 67 3.48 4.92 -12.20
CA MET A 67 4.18 5.32 -10.98
C MET A 67 3.35 6.27 -10.10
N ILE A 68 2.70 7.28 -10.71
CA ILE A 68 1.79 8.20 -10.02
C ILE A 68 0.59 7.43 -9.45
N ALA A 69 0.01 6.51 -10.23
CA ALA A 69 -1.10 5.67 -9.77
C ALA A 69 -0.68 4.83 -8.56
N LEU A 70 0.47 4.14 -8.62
CA LEU A 70 0.99 3.33 -7.52
C LEU A 70 1.16 4.14 -6.24
N TYR A 71 1.97 5.21 -6.28
CA TYR A 71 2.25 5.98 -5.07
C TYR A 71 1.02 6.74 -4.57
N GLY A 72 0.19 7.28 -5.48
CA GLY A 72 -1.03 8.00 -5.13
C GLY A 72 -2.07 7.11 -4.45
N THR A 73 -2.38 5.94 -5.01
CA THR A 73 -3.34 5.01 -4.38
C THR A 73 -2.82 4.49 -3.05
N SER A 74 -1.52 4.26 -2.97
CA SER A 74 -0.89 3.73 -1.77
C SER A 74 -0.86 4.74 -0.63
N ALA A 75 -0.57 6.00 -0.94
CA ALA A 75 -0.71 7.12 -0.01
C ALA A 75 -2.15 7.22 0.50
N ALA A 76 -3.14 7.21 -0.40
CA ALA A 76 -4.55 7.25 -0.02
C ALA A 76 -4.93 6.08 0.89
N TYR A 77 -4.54 4.84 0.55
CA TYR A 77 -4.81 3.64 1.34
C TYR A 77 -4.17 3.67 2.73
N HIS A 78 -2.90 4.07 2.83
CA HIS A 78 -2.16 4.06 4.10
C HIS A 78 -2.41 5.29 4.98
N ILE A 79 -2.81 6.44 4.43
CA ILE A 79 -3.18 7.62 5.23
C ILE A 79 -4.62 7.53 5.73
N GLY A 80 -5.57 7.18 4.86
CA GLY A 80 -7.00 7.25 5.21
C GLY A 80 -7.48 6.16 6.17
N ASN A 81 -8.53 6.46 6.94
CA ASN A 81 -9.17 5.50 7.84
C ASN A 81 -10.44 4.90 7.19
N TRP A 82 -10.22 4.04 6.19
CA TRP A 82 -11.28 3.50 5.35
C TRP A 82 -11.97 2.29 5.98
N HIS A 83 -13.26 2.11 5.69
CA HIS A 83 -14.07 0.99 6.19
C HIS A 83 -14.88 0.34 5.05
N GLY A 84 -15.27 -0.92 5.27
CA GLY A 84 -16.12 -1.69 4.36
C GLY A 84 -15.56 -1.76 2.94
N ARG A 85 -16.43 -1.54 1.95
CA ARG A 85 -16.12 -1.67 0.51
C ARG A 85 -14.93 -0.79 0.06
N ARG A 86 -14.81 0.44 0.58
CA ARG A 86 -13.74 1.37 0.16
C ARG A 86 -12.36 0.85 0.52
N HIS A 87 -12.24 0.30 1.74
CA HIS A 87 -10.99 -0.29 2.21
C HIS A 87 -10.60 -1.51 1.37
N THR A 88 -11.56 -2.38 1.01
CA THR A 88 -11.30 -3.54 0.16
C THR A 88 -10.85 -3.14 -1.24
N ILE A 89 -11.53 -2.15 -1.86
CA ILE A 89 -11.17 -1.67 -3.20
C ILE A 89 -9.79 -1.00 -3.18
N LEU A 90 -9.53 -0.07 -2.27
CA LEU A 90 -8.25 0.63 -2.19
C LEU A 90 -7.09 -0.34 -1.94
N ARG A 91 -7.30 -1.35 -1.10
CA ARG A 91 -6.31 -2.41 -0.90
C ARG A 91 -6.05 -3.18 -2.19
N ALA A 92 -7.10 -3.60 -2.90
CA ALA A 92 -6.95 -4.37 -4.14
C ALA A 92 -6.22 -3.56 -5.23
N VAL A 93 -6.60 -2.28 -5.40
CA VAL A 93 -5.96 -1.37 -6.35
C VAL A 93 -4.49 -1.11 -6.00
N ASP A 94 -4.18 -0.88 -4.72
CA ASP A 94 -2.80 -0.68 -4.24
C ASP A 94 -1.89 -1.88 -4.57
N HIS A 95 -2.41 -3.09 -4.42
CA HIS A 95 -1.67 -4.31 -4.80
C HIS A 95 -1.57 -4.48 -6.31
N ALA A 96 -2.65 -4.21 -7.05
CA ALA A 96 -2.68 -4.33 -8.50
C ALA A 96 -1.67 -3.37 -9.18
N ASN A 97 -1.49 -2.17 -8.62
CA ASN A 97 -0.61 -1.15 -9.17
C ASN A 97 0.87 -1.59 -9.24
N ILE A 98 1.32 -2.54 -8.42
CA ILE A 98 2.67 -3.09 -8.52
C ILE A 98 2.85 -3.77 -9.89
N PHE A 99 1.87 -4.56 -10.32
CA PHE A 99 1.91 -5.22 -11.63
C PHE A 99 1.81 -4.22 -12.79
N LEU A 100 0.99 -3.17 -12.63
CA LEU A 100 0.90 -2.10 -13.63
C LEU A 100 2.22 -1.33 -13.76
N LEU A 101 2.88 -1.00 -12.65
CA LEU A 101 4.17 -0.32 -12.69
C LEU A 101 5.24 -1.21 -13.34
N ILE A 102 5.29 -2.50 -13.00
CA ILE A 102 6.18 -3.46 -13.65
C ILE A 102 5.95 -3.47 -15.17
N ALA A 103 4.70 -3.60 -15.62
CA ALA A 103 4.38 -3.51 -17.05
C ALA A 103 4.84 -2.17 -17.67
N GLY A 104 4.62 -1.06 -16.96
CA GLY A 104 5.09 0.27 -17.35
C GLY A 104 6.62 0.36 -17.49
N THR A 105 7.39 -0.39 -16.69
CA THR A 105 8.87 -0.41 -16.83
C THR A 105 9.37 -1.11 -18.08
N TYR A 106 8.53 -1.88 -18.76
CA TYR A 106 8.87 -2.55 -20.02
C TYR A 106 8.49 -1.72 -21.26
N THR A 107 7.93 -0.51 -21.09
CA THR A 107 7.71 0.39 -22.24
C THR A 107 9.05 0.96 -22.74
N PRO A 108 9.23 1.08 -24.07
CA PRO A 108 10.54 1.24 -24.72
C PRO A 108 11.25 2.58 -24.54
#